data_AF-A0A822BZK7-F1
#
_entry.id   AF-A0A822BZK7-F1
#
_cell.length_a   1.000
_cell.length_b   1.000
_cell.length_c   1.000
_cell.angle_alpha   90.00
_cell.angle_beta   90.00
_cell.angle_gamma   90.00
#
_symmetry.space_group_name_H-M   'P 1'
#
loop_
_entity.id
_entity.type
_entity.pdbx_description
1 polymer ?
#
loop_
_entity_poly.entity_id
_entity_poly.type
_entity_poly.pdbx_seq_one_letter_code
_entity_poly.pdbx_strand_id
1 'polypeptide(L)'
;MKNTADEFESYAVKCINSCFEHDEAKACEIILRQVPLFGNITCVQVAVSAKSQKFLLTDCFNRVMNEAWYDKLDETNWNDAGKPVITLGLLSFGVLAPFNVTYRNPQQEEPQKQSQSNKDE
;
A
#
# COMPACT_ATOMS: atom_id res chain seq x y z
N MET A 1 7.07 9.00 30.13
CA MET A 1 7.01 9.45 28.72
C MET A 1 7.16 8.28 27.73
N LYS A 2 8.21 7.45 27.80
CA LYS A 2 8.36 6.29 26.87
C LYS A 2 7.17 5.31 26.91
N ASN A 3 6.72 4.94 28.11
CA ASN A 3 5.57 4.03 28.28
C ASN A 3 4.31 4.51 27.56
N THR A 4 4.02 5.80 27.67
CA THR A 4 2.83 6.40 27.04
C THR A 4 2.96 6.48 25.52
N ALA A 5 4.17 6.74 25.00
CA ALA A 5 4.42 6.73 23.56
C ALA A 5 4.22 5.33 22.96
N ASP A 6 4.69 4.30 23.65
CA ASP A 6 4.48 2.91 23.27
C ASP A 6 3.00 2.49 23.29
N GLU A 7 2.22 3.01 24.26
CA GLU A 7 0.78 2.81 24.33
C GLU A 7 0.05 3.46 23.15
N PHE A 8 0.41 4.69 22.79
CA PHE A 8 -0.15 5.37 21.61
C PHE A 8 0.21 4.67 20.30
N GLU A 9 1.45 4.21 20.16
CA GLU A 9 1.87 3.40 19.01
C GLU A 9 1.03 2.11 18.92
N SER A 10 0.88 1.39 20.03
CA SER A 10 0.07 0.16 20.07
C SER A 10 -1.40 0.43 19.73
N TYR A 11 -1.96 1.54 20.19
CA TYR A 11 -3.33 1.95 19.86
C TYR A 11 -3.47 2.28 18.36
N ALA A 12 -2.53 3.02 17.79
CA ALA A 12 -2.54 3.34 16.36
C ALA A 12 -2.46 2.07 15.49
N VAL A 13 -1.58 1.13 15.85
CA VAL A 13 -1.46 -0.17 15.17
C VAL A 13 -2.79 -0.94 15.22
N LYS A 14 -3.44 -1.01 16.39
CA LYS A 14 -4.74 -1.67 16.52
C LYS A 14 -5.81 -1.04 15.63
N CYS A 15 -5.88 0.29 15.59
CA CYS A 15 -6.85 1.00 14.76
C CYS A 15 -6.64 0.67 13.27
N ILE A 16 -5.39 0.71 12.80
CA ILE A 16 -5.07 0.40 11.40
C ILE A 16 -5.33 -1.06 11.07
N ASN A 17 -4.98 -1.99 11.96
CA ASN A 17 -5.25 -3.41 11.74
C ASN A 17 -6.75 -3.67 11.61
N SER A 18 -7.59 -3.09 12.48
CA SER A 18 -9.04 -3.21 12.36
C SER A 18 -9.59 -2.57 11.08
N CYS A 19 -9.02 -1.46 10.62
CA CYS A 19 -9.38 -0.87 9.33
C CYS A 19 -8.96 -1.76 8.16
N PHE A 20 -7.76 -2.35 8.23
CA PHE A 20 -7.21 -3.23 7.20
C PHE A 20 -8.01 -4.53 7.08
N GLU A 21 -8.40 -5.13 8.21
CA GLU A 21 -9.28 -6.29 8.26
C GLU A 21 -10.67 -6.02 7.64
N HIS A 22 -11.15 -4.77 7.72
CA HIS A 22 -12.43 -4.38 7.15
C HIS A 22 -12.36 -4.06 5.65
N ASP A 23 -11.40 -3.23 5.25
CA ASP A 23 -11.17 -2.82 3.86
C ASP A 23 -9.69 -2.46 3.68
N GLU A 24 -8.94 -3.39 3.09
CA GLU A 24 -7.50 -3.27 2.92
C GLU A 24 -7.11 -2.06 2.05
N ALA A 25 -7.85 -1.80 0.97
CA ALA A 25 -7.54 -0.73 0.03
C ALA A 25 -7.77 0.64 0.66
N LYS A 26 -8.90 0.82 1.36
CA LYS A 26 -9.16 2.07 2.09
C LYS A 26 -8.19 2.28 3.25
N ALA A 27 -7.80 1.23 3.95
CA ALA A 27 -6.80 1.34 5.01
C ALA A 27 -5.46 1.84 4.48
N CYS A 28 -5.01 1.32 3.33
CA CYS A 28 -3.80 1.79 2.64
C CYS A 28 -3.92 3.27 2.23
N GLU A 29 -5.07 3.67 1.67
CA GLU A 29 -5.34 5.07 1.30
C GLU A 29 -5.28 6.01 2.52
N ILE A 30 -5.88 5.62 3.64
CA ILE A 30 -5.91 6.43 4.88
C ILE A 30 -4.49 6.73 5.39
N ILE A 31 -3.59 5.75 5.32
CA ILE A 31 -2.22 5.89 5.83
C ILE A 31 -1.38 6.80 4.92
N LEU A 32 -1.65 6.79 3.60
CA LEU A 32 -0.98 7.62 2.60
C LEU A 32 -1.57 9.03 2.49
N ARG A 33 -2.82 9.22 2.93
CA ARG A 33 -3.50 10.50 2.86
C ARG A 33 -2.79 11.56 3.70
N GLN A 34 -2.64 12.75 3.12
CA GLN A 34 -2.17 13.93 3.85
C GLN A 34 -3.28 14.47 4.75
N VAL A 35 -2.95 14.75 6.01
CA VAL A 35 -3.90 15.30 6.98
C VAL A 35 -3.59 16.78 7.23
N PRO A 36 -4.44 17.73 6.78
CA PRO A 36 -4.17 19.16 6.89
C PRO A 36 -4.05 19.65 8.32
N LEU A 37 -4.80 19.04 9.25
CA LEU A 37 -4.79 19.36 10.68
C LEU A 37 -3.39 19.18 11.32
N PHE A 38 -2.54 18.36 10.73
CA PHE A 38 -1.18 18.09 11.21
C PHE A 38 -0.10 18.68 10.30
N GLY A 39 -0.45 19.66 9.45
CA GLY A 39 0.50 20.31 8.54
C GLY A 39 0.72 19.58 7.21
N ASN A 40 -0.32 18.94 6.68
CA ASN A 40 -0.30 18.19 5.40
C ASN A 40 0.71 17.04 5.38
N ILE A 41 0.99 16.44 6.53
CA ILE A 41 1.84 15.26 6.65
C ILE A 41 1.01 13.97 6.54
N THR A 42 1.63 12.90 6.06
CA THR A 42 1.01 11.57 6.04
C THR A 42 1.27 10.81 7.33
N CYS A 43 0.44 9.80 7.61
CA CYS A 43 0.64 8.94 8.77
C CYS A 43 1.99 8.19 8.68
N VAL A 44 2.38 7.76 7.48
CA VAL A 44 3.69 7.14 7.23
C VAL A 44 4.85 8.07 7.60
N GLN A 45 4.78 9.33 7.18
CA GLN A 45 5.86 10.30 7.45
C GLN A 45 6.05 10.49 8.96
N VAL A 46 4.95 10.53 9.72
CA VAL A 46 5.00 10.59 11.19
C VAL A 46 5.63 9.33 11.76
N ALA A 47 5.17 8.15 11.34
CA ALA A 47 5.67 6.87 11.84
C ALA A 47 7.18 6.68 11.59
N VAL A 48 7.66 7.04 10.40
CA VAL A 48 9.10 6.99 10.04
C VAL A 48 9.90 7.99 10.87
N SER A 49 9.43 9.23 11.00
CA SER A 49 10.11 10.27 11.78
C SER A 49 10.18 9.92 13.27
N ALA A 50 9.14 9.29 13.80
CA ALA A 50 9.06 8.81 15.17
C ALA A 50 9.80 7.48 15.42
N LYS A 51 10.34 6.84 14.37
CA LYS A 51 10.93 5.48 14.43
C LYS A 51 9.99 4.46 15.07
N SER A 52 8.71 4.54 14.73
CA SER A 52 7.64 3.68 15.24
C SER A 52 7.73 2.28 14.61
N GLN A 53 8.55 1.42 15.19
CA GLN A 53 8.84 0.10 14.64
C GLN A 53 7.60 -0.79 14.57
N LYS A 54 6.70 -0.73 15.56
CA LYS A 54 5.51 -1.59 15.56
C LYS A 54 4.57 -1.22 14.41
N PHE A 55 4.47 0.08 14.12
CA PHE A 55 3.70 0.58 12.99
C PHE A 55 4.27 0.11 11.64
N LEU A 56 5.58 0.25 11.46
CA LEU A 56 6.26 -0.12 10.20
C LEU A 56 6.25 -1.63 9.92
N LEU A 57 6.00 -2.46 10.94
CA LEU A 57 5.89 -3.91 10.80
C LEU A 57 4.45 -4.39 10.50
N THR A 58 3.53 -3.46 10.29
CA THR A 58 2.12 -3.79 10.01
C THR A 58 1.94 -4.24 8.56
N ASP A 59 1.05 -5.21 8.32
CA ASP A 59 0.78 -5.74 6.97
C ASP A 59 0.28 -4.65 6.00
N CYS A 60 -0.51 -3.70 6.51
CA CYS A 60 -0.95 -2.54 5.74
C CYS A 60 0.23 -1.69 5.23
N PHE A 61 1.27 -1.48 6.04
CA PHE A 61 2.47 -0.75 5.61
C PHE A 61 3.25 -1.54 4.56
N ASN A 62 3.39 -2.86 4.75
CA ASN A 62 4.04 -3.71 3.76
C ASN A 62 3.31 -3.69 2.42
N ARG A 63 1.98 -3.72 2.41
CA ARG A 63 1.17 -3.60 1.19
C ARG A 63 1.40 -2.25 0.49
N VAL A 64 1.29 -1.15 1.24
CA VAL A 64 1.56 0.20 0.72
C VAL A 64 2.95 0.29 0.08
N MET A 65 3.96 -0.26 0.74
CA MET A 65 5.32 -0.28 0.21
C MET A 65 5.46 -1.15 -1.03
N ASN A 66 4.76 -2.29 -1.09
CA ASN A 66 4.76 -3.17 -2.24
C ASN A 66 4.12 -2.49 -3.46
N GLU A 67 2.97 -1.86 -3.26
CA GLU A 67 2.30 -1.04 -4.28
C GLU A 67 3.18 0.13 -4.74
N ALA A 68 3.83 0.83 -3.80
CA ALA A 68 4.75 1.93 -4.15
C ALA A 68 6.02 1.44 -4.87
N TRP A 69 6.48 0.22 -4.59
CA TRP A 69 7.68 -0.36 -5.20
C TRP A 69 7.44 -0.79 -6.64
N TYR A 70 6.32 -1.46 -6.90
CA TYR A 70 5.98 -1.93 -8.24
C TYR A 70 5.25 -0.87 -9.07
N ASP A 71 4.57 0.10 -8.44
CA ASP A 71 3.76 1.15 -9.06
C ASP A 71 2.78 0.56 -10.10
N LYS A 72 3.14 0.60 -11.38
CA LYS A 72 2.35 0.07 -12.50
C LYS A 72 2.76 -1.32 -12.95
N LEU A 73 3.82 -1.87 -12.38
CA LEU A 73 4.26 -3.23 -12.66
C LEU A 73 3.40 -4.19 -11.86
N ASP A 74 3.07 -5.32 -12.46
CA ASP A 74 2.50 -6.42 -11.69
C ASP A 74 3.59 -7.08 -10.84
N GLU A 75 3.22 -7.51 -9.64
CA GLU A 75 4.11 -8.18 -8.67
C GLU A 75 4.60 -9.53 -9.21
N THR A 76 3.82 -10.11 -10.13
CA THR A 76 4.14 -11.34 -10.84
C THR A 76 5.41 -11.22 -11.71
N ASN A 77 5.84 -10.02 -12.07
CA ASN A 77 7.07 -9.82 -12.86
C ASN A 77 8.36 -10.11 -12.07
N TRP A 78 8.30 -10.23 -10.74
CA TRP A 78 9.48 -10.53 -9.92
C TRP A 78 9.63 -12.02 -9.57
N ASN A 79 8.75 -12.90 -10.09
CA ASN A 79 8.91 -14.34 -9.96
C ASN A 79 10.13 -14.85 -10.79
N ASP A 80 10.51 -16.11 -10.61
CA ASP A 80 11.68 -16.69 -11.30
C ASP A 80 11.56 -16.67 -12.84
N ALA A 81 10.35 -16.48 -13.39
CA ALA A 81 10.12 -16.32 -14.82
C ALA A 81 10.20 -14.85 -15.30
N GLY A 82 9.90 -13.86 -14.45
CA GLY A 82 9.87 -12.44 -14.80
C GLY A 82 11.18 -11.67 -14.54
N LYS A 83 12.03 -12.14 -13.62
CA LYS A 83 13.39 -11.60 -13.41
C LYS A 83 14.22 -11.45 -14.69
N PRO A 84 14.31 -12.46 -15.60
CA PRO A 84 15.06 -12.30 -16.85
C PRO A 84 14.43 -11.25 -17.78
N VAL A 85 13.11 -11.04 -17.72
CA VAL A 85 12.40 -10.04 -18.53
C VAL A 85 12.77 -8.62 -18.10
N ILE A 86 12.70 -8.32 -16.80
CA ILE A 86 13.06 -6.99 -16.28
C ILE A 86 14.55 -6.73 -16.54
N THR A 87 15.41 -7.73 -16.33
CA THR A 87 16.86 -7.62 -16.55
C THR A 87 17.18 -7.34 -18.02
N LEU A 88 16.53 -8.04 -18.96
CA LEU A 88 16.69 -7.80 -20.39
C LEU A 88 16.15 -6.42 -20.80
N GLY A 89 15.04 -5.98 -20.22
CA GLY A 89 14.50 -4.63 -20.42
C GLY A 89 15.48 -3.53 -20.00
N LEU A 90 16.12 -3.68 -18.84
CA LEU A 90 17.17 -2.76 -18.35
C LEU A 90 18.42 -2.79 -19.24
N LEU A 91 18.89 -3.98 -19.64
CA LEU A 91 20.07 -4.12 -20.51
C LEU A 91 19.86 -3.58 -21.93
N SER A 92 18.64 -3.68 -22.45
CA SER A 92 18.26 -3.19 -23.79
C SER A 92 17.87 -1.71 -23.81
N PHE A 93 18.20 -0.94 -22.76
CA PHE A 93 17.87 0.48 -22.65
C PHE A 93 16.34 0.77 -22.77
N GLY A 94 15.50 -0.17 -22.31
CA GLY A 94 14.05 -0.03 -22.32
C GLY A 94 13.35 -0.30 -23.65
N VAL A 95 14.09 -0.64 -24.72
CA VAL A 95 13.49 -0.89 -26.05
C VAL A 95 12.54 -2.09 -26.05
N LEU A 96 12.85 -3.13 -25.27
CA LEU A 96 12.04 -4.36 -25.18
C LEU A 96 11.07 -4.37 -23.99
N ALA A 97 11.02 -3.30 -23.19
CA ALA A 97 10.13 -3.19 -22.04
C ALA A 97 8.63 -3.31 -22.39
N PRO A 98 8.08 -2.69 -23.45
CA PRO A 98 6.65 -2.76 -23.73
C PRO A 98 6.18 -4.12 -24.25
N PHE A 99 7.10 -4.99 -24.71
CA PHE A 99 6.74 -6.28 -25.30
C PHE A 99 6.65 -7.41 -24.27
N ASN A 100 7.44 -7.33 -23.19
CA ASN A 100 7.60 -8.47 -22.28
C ASN A 100 7.14 -8.17 -20.85
N VAL A 101 6.98 -6.90 -20.46
CA VAL A 101 6.62 -6.52 -19.08
C VAL A 101 5.10 -6.51 -18.92
N THR A 102 4.60 -7.25 -17.92
CA THR A 102 3.17 -7.23 -17.57
C THR A 102 2.88 -5.99 -16.73
N TYR A 103 2.02 -5.12 -17.23
CA TYR A 103 1.56 -3.97 -16.45
C TYR A 103 0.33 -4.36 -15.63
N ARG A 104 0.29 -3.85 -14.39
CA ARG A 104 -0.88 -3.94 -13.51
C ARG A 104 -2.06 -3.25 -14.21
N ASN A 105 -3.13 -4.00 -14.47
CA ASN A 105 -4.35 -3.46 -15.04
C ASN A 105 -5.12 -2.68 -13.95
N PRO A 106 -5.37 -1.37 -14.11
CA PRO A 106 -6.07 -0.57 -13.09
C PRO A 106 -7.57 -0.87 -12.96
N GLN A 107 -8.12 -1.81 -13.73
CA GLN A 107 -9.55 -2.16 -13.74
C GLN A 107 -9.96 -3.21 -12.69
N GLN A 108 -9.04 -3.69 -11.85
CA GLN A 108 -9.30 -4.79 -10.90
C GLN A 108 -9.48 -4.34 -9.44
N GLU A 109 -9.36 -3.04 -9.15
CA GLU A 109 -9.55 -2.46 -7.80
C GLU A 109 -10.82 -1.57 -7.70
N GLU A 110 -11.83 -1.77 -8.55
CA GLU A 110 -13.16 -1.27 -8.19
C GLU A 110 -13.76 -2.22 -7.14
N PRO A 111 -14.01 -1.78 -5.90
CA PRO A 111 -14.90 -2.52 -5.01
C PRO A 111 -16.25 -2.64 -5.72
N GLN A 112 -16.79 -3.85 -5.73
CA GLN A 112 -18.12 -4.18 -6.26
C GLN A 112 -19.18 -3.15 -5.82
N LYS A 113 -19.41 -2.11 -6.61
CA LYS A 113 -20.62 -1.29 -6.52
C LYS A 113 -21.73 -2.03 -7.26
N GLN A 114 -22.33 -3.05 -6.63
CA GLN A 114 -23.75 -3.41 -6.77
C GLN A 114 -24.06 -4.69 -5.99
N SER A 115 -24.63 -4.54 -4.80
CA SER A 115 -25.93 -5.12 -4.41
C SER A 115 -26.12 -4.98 -2.90
N GLN A 116 -27.30 -4.50 -2.49
CA GLN A 116 -27.81 -4.31 -1.12
C GLN A 116 -27.67 -2.92 -0.49
N SER A 117 -28.27 -1.90 -1.12
CA SER A 117 -29.10 -0.91 -0.40
C SER A 117 -30.04 -0.25 -1.41
N ASN A 118 -31.10 -0.98 -1.74
CA ASN A 118 -32.35 -0.49 -2.30
C ASN A 118 -33.35 -1.64 -2.13
N LYS A 119 -33.80 -1.81 -0.89
CA LYS A 119 -34.99 -2.60 -0.57
C LYS A 119 -35.57 -2.15 0.77
N ASP A 120 -35.84 -0.86 0.87
CA ASP A 120 -36.76 -0.30 1.86
C ASP A 120 -37.66 0.70 1.11
N GLU A 121 -38.60 0.14 0.34
CA GLU A 121 -39.90 0.75 0.04
C GLU A 121 -40.98 -0.25 0.51
#